data_AF-A0A973WI91-F1
#
_entry.id   AF-A0A973WI91-F1
#
_cell.length_a   1.000
_cell.length_b   1.000
_cell.length_c   1.000
_cell.angle_alpha   90.00
_cell.angle_beta   90.00
_cell.angle_gamma   90.00
#
_symmetry.space_group_name_H-M   'P 1'
#
loop_
_entity.id
_entity.type
_entity.pdbx_description
1 polymer ?
#
loop_
_entity_poly.entity_id
_entity_poly.type
_entity_poly.pdbx_seq_one_letter_code
_entity_poly.pdbx_strand_id
1 'polypeptide(L)' 'MNSQQVIVHVRFAPNGRVVQISERPAKLTPNQWFDVLNARASSSYRPIARGRGVFRLTRTAIETFKQETTRRE' A
#
# COMPACT_ATOMS: atom_id res chain seq x y z
N MET A 1 6.76 5.57 -22.47
CA MET A 1 7.08 4.99 -21.15
C MET A 1 5.80 4.46 -20.53
N ASN A 2 5.71 3.14 -20.32
CA ASN A 2 4.47 2.48 -19.93
C ASN A 2 4.26 2.67 -18.42
N SER A 3 3.56 3.74 -18.04
CA SER A 3 3.18 4.03 -16.65
C SER A 3 2.17 2.98 -16.17
N GLN A 4 2.64 1.77 -15.89
CA GLN A 4 1.81 0.67 -15.38
C GLN A 4 1.23 1.12 -14.03
N GLN A 5 -0.02 1.59 -14.05
CA GLN A 5 -0.78 1.89 -12.84
C GLN A 5 -1.04 0.56 -12.14
N VAL A 6 -0.51 0.43 -10.94
CA VAL A 6 -0.71 -0.70 -10.05
C VAL A 6 -1.79 -0.30 -9.04
N ILE A 7 -2.80 -1.16 -8.92
CA ILE A 7 -3.84 -0.99 -7.93
C ILE A 7 -3.51 -1.89 -6.74
N VAL A 8 -3.13 -1.28 -5.62
CA VAL A 8 -2.85 -2.02 -4.39
C VAL A 8 -4.16 -2.24 -3.66
N HIS A 9 -4.62 -3.49 -3.58
CA HIS A 9 -5.82 -3.84 -2.83
C HIS A 9 -5.50 -4.00 -1.35
N VAL A 10 -6.33 -3.37 -0.52
CA VAL A 10 -6.25 -3.40 0.94
C VAL A 10 -7.55 -3.96 1.50
N ARG A 11 -7.46 -4.95 2.39
CA ARG A 11 -8.57 -5.45 3.20
C ARG A 11 -8.35 -5.08 4.65
N PHE A 12 -9.37 -4.49 5.23
CA PHE A 12 -9.45 -4.20 6.64
C PHE A 12 -10.31 -5.25 7.34
N ALA A 13 -9.93 -5.59 8.56
CA ALA A 13 -10.73 -6.37 9.48
C ALA A 13 -11.81 -5.47 10.10
N PRO A 14 -12.87 -6.07 10.68
CA PRO A 14 -13.89 -5.32 11.42
C PRO A 14 -13.34 -4.56 12.63
N ASN A 15 -12.14 -4.90 13.11
CA ASN A 15 -11.42 -4.16 14.16
C ASN A 15 -10.60 -2.96 13.62
N GLY A 16 -10.67 -2.65 12.32
CA GLY A 16 -9.93 -1.57 11.68
C GLY A 16 -8.49 -1.89 11.29
N ARG A 17 -7.96 -3.10 11.58
CA ARG A 17 -6.59 -3.49 11.21
C ARG A 17 -6.52 -3.97 9.76
N VAL A 18 -5.38 -3.78 9.12
CA VAL A 18 -5.14 -4.29 7.76
C VAL A 18 -4.88 -5.79 7.84
N VAL A 19 -5.79 -6.59 7.28
CA VAL A 19 -5.67 -8.05 7.22
C VAL A 19 -4.77 -8.46 6.07
N GLN A 20 -4.95 -7.82 4.92
CA GLN A 20 -4.24 -8.16 3.71
C GLN A 20 -4.00 -6.91 2.86
N ILE A 21 -2.80 -6.80 2.30
CA ILE A 21 -2.43 -5.73 1.39
C ILE A 21 -1.53 -6.28 0.29
N SER A 22 -1.85 -5.95 -0.96
CA SER A 22 -1.02 -6.30 -2.11
C SER A 22 0.27 -5.48 -2.13
N GLU A 23 1.26 -5.90 -2.92
CA GLU A 23 2.54 -5.19 -3.06
C GLU A 23 3.31 -5.01 -1.74
N ARG A 24 3.01 -5.81 -0.71
CA ARG A 24 3.70 -5.80 0.57
C ARG A 24 5.11 -6.37 0.43
N PRO A 25 6.16 -5.66 0.86
CA PRO A 25 7.49 -6.26 1.01
C PRO A 25 7.49 -7.25 2.17
N ALA A 26 8.20 -8.38 2.02
CA ALA A 26 8.20 -9.47 3.00
C ALA A 26 8.64 -9.03 4.40
N LYS A 27 9.52 -8.02 4.49
CA LYS A 27 10.03 -7.42 5.74
C LYS A 27 8.98 -6.65 6.57
N LEU A 28 7.88 -6.17 5.97
CA LEU A 28 6.89 -5.33 6.67
C LEU A 28 5.57 -6.04 6.92
N THR A 29 4.93 -5.79 8.06
CA THR A 29 3.56 -6.27 8.29
C THR A 29 2.54 -5.54 7.40
N PRO A 30 1.35 -6.11 7.13
CA PRO A 30 0.32 -5.46 6.33
C PRO A 30 -0.06 -4.05 6.82
N ASN A 31 -0.18 -3.90 8.15
CA ASN A 31 -0.43 -2.60 8.78
C ASN A 31 0.71 -1.61 8.56
N GLN A 32 1.96 -2.01 8.74
CA GLN A 32 3.10 -1.11 8.52
C GLN A 32 3.21 -0.67 7.06
N TRP A 33 3.00 -1.59 6.12
CA TRP A 33 3.02 -1.23 4.70
C TRP A 33 1.89 -0.27 4.33
N PHE A 34 0.69 -0.48 4.88
CA PHE A 34 -0.40 0.47 4.73
C PHE A 34 -0.06 1.85 5.29
N ASP A 35 0.54 1.92 6.47
CA ASP A 35 0.93 3.19 7.09
C ASP A 35 1.92 3.97 6.22
N VAL A 36 2.91 3.29 5.64
CA VAL A 36 3.87 3.89 4.70
C VAL A 36 3.17 4.41 3.43
N LEU A 37 2.30 3.60 2.83
CA LEU A 37 1.53 4.02 1.66
C LEU A 37 0.59 5.18 1.99
N ASN A 38 -0.04 5.15 3.16
CA ASN A 38 -0.93 6.20 3.62
C ASN A 38 -0.16 7.49 3.95
N ALA A 39 1.05 7.42 4.50
CA ALA A 39 1.87 8.60 4.80
C ALA A 39 2.41 9.28 3.51
N ARG A 40 2.71 8.49 2.48
CA ARG A 40 3.38 8.98 1.27
C ARG A 40 2.45 9.20 0.08
N ALA A 41 1.37 8.43 0.02
CA ALA A 41 0.44 8.37 -1.10
C ALA A 41 -1.02 8.40 -0.65
N SER A 42 -1.32 9.10 0.46
CA SER A 42 -2.69 9.31 0.95
C SER A 42 -3.57 9.96 -0.12
N SER A 43 -3.01 10.87 -0.93
CA SER A 43 -3.73 11.49 -2.06
C SER A 43 -4.18 10.50 -3.13
N SER A 44 -3.54 9.33 -3.21
CA SER A 44 -3.87 8.25 -4.16
C SER A 44 -4.71 7.13 -3.53
N TYR A 45 -5.04 7.26 -2.25
CA TYR A 45 -5.90 6.31 -1.55
C TYR A 45 -7.37 6.53 -1.89
N ARG A 46 -8.06 5.45 -2.25
CA ARG A 46 -9.51 5.42 -2.42
C ARG A 46 -10.12 4.39 -1.48
N PRO A 47 -10.89 4.82 -0.47
CA PRO A 47 -11.67 3.89 0.33
C PRO A 47 -12.79 3.25 -0.49
N ILE A 48 -13.08 1.99 -0.21
CA ILE A 48 -14.18 1.21 -0.79
C ILE A 48 -15.11 0.78 0.36
N ALA A 49 -16.40 0.65 0.07
CA ALA A 49 -17.36 0.12 1.05
C ALA A 49 -16.95 -1.28 1.57
N ARG A 50 -17.43 -1.64 2.78
CA ARG A 50 -17.19 -2.91 3.47
C ARG A 50 -15.73 -3.17 3.90
N GLY A 51 -15.03 -2.16 4.42
CA GLY A 51 -13.69 -2.35 4.99
C GLY A 51 -12.67 -2.75 3.93
N ARG A 52 -12.77 -2.17 2.74
CA ARG A 52 -11.81 -2.37 1.65
C ARG A 52 -11.25 -1.01 1.25
N GLY A 53 -10.02 -0.98 0.77
CA GLY A 53 -9.40 0.22 0.26
C GLY A 53 -8.51 -0.12 -0.92
N VAL A 54 -8.25 0.84 -1.79
CA VAL A 54 -7.30 0.68 -2.88
C VAL A 54 -6.39 1.88 -2.98
N PHE A 55 -5.10 1.65 -3.22
CA PHE A 55 -4.19 2.71 -3.65
C PHE A 55 -3.95 2.59 -5.14
N ARG A 56 -4.07 3.70 -5.87
CA ARG A 56 -3.73 3.75 -7.29
C ARG A 56 -2.37 4.44 -7.45
N LEU A 57 -1.32 3.64 -7.59
CA LEU A 57 0.05 4.12 -7.70
C LEU A 57 0.68 3.63 -8.99
N THR A 58 1.76 4.26 -9.44
CA THR A 58 2.56 3.70 -10.53
C THR A 58 3.49 2.62 -9.98
N ARG A 59 3.83 1.62 -10.80
CA ARG A 59 4.78 0.57 -10.41
C ARG A 59 6.09 1.15 -9.87
N THR A 60 6.61 2.19 -10.52
CA THR A 60 7.80 2.92 -10.09
C THR A 60 7.67 3.48 -8.67
N ALA A 61 6.55 4.11 -8.32
CA ALA A 61 6.35 4.63 -6.96
C ALA A 61 6.34 3.51 -5.92
N ILE A 62 5.70 2.38 -6.22
CA ILE A 62 5.67 1.21 -5.33
C ILE A 62 7.07 0.63 -5.14
N GLU A 63 7.85 0.49 -6.22
CA GLU A 63 9.23 0.02 -6.14
C GLU A 63 10.11 0.97 -5.32
N THR A 64 9.98 2.28 -5.52
CA THR A 64 10.66 3.30 -4.71
C THR A 64 10.29 3.15 -3.22
N PHE A 65 9.01 3.03 -2.89
CA PHE A 65 8.56 2.85 -1.51
C PHE A 65 9.07 1.54 -0.89
N LYS A 66 9.10 0.43 -1.64
CA LYS A 66 9.68 -0.84 -1.21
C LYS A 66 11.18 -0.74 -0.95
N GLN A 67 11.91 -0.05 -1.83
CA GLN A 67 13.35 0.15 -1.68
C GLN A 67 13.67 1.04 -0.47
N GLU A 68 12.95 2.15 -0.30
CA GLU A 68 13.14 3.05 0.84
C GLU A 68 12.81 2.39 2.18
N THR A 69 11.76 1.56 2.22
CA THR A 69 11.42 0.78 3.42
C THR A 69 12.42 -0.34 3.71
N THR A 70 13.13 -0.83 2.68
CA THR A 70 14.20 -1.83 2.84
C THR A 70 15.51 -1.20 3.30
N ARG A 71 15.77 0.07 2.96
CA ARG A 71 17.05 0.77 3.20
C ARG A 71 17.23 1.36 4.60
N ARG A 72 16.19 1.38 5.44
CA ARG A 72 16.35 1.75 6.86
C ARG A 72 16.92 0.56 7.63
N GLU A 73 18.23 0.36 7.50
CA GLU A 73 19.08 -0.52 8.32
C GLU A 73 20.13 0.34 9.03
#